data_AF-A0A939RJ28-F1
#
_entry.id   AF-A0A939RJ28-F1
#
_cell.length_a   1.000
_cell.length_b   1.000
_cell.length_c   1.000
_cell.angle_alpha   90.00
_cell.angle_beta   90.00
_cell.angle_gamma   90.00
#
_symmetry.space_group_name_H-M   'P 1'
#
loop_
_entity.id
_entity.type
_entity.pdbx_description
1 polymer ?
#
loop_
_entity_poly.entity_id
_entity_poly.type
_entity_poly.pdbx_seq_one_letter_code
_entity_poly.pdbx_strand_id
1 'polypeptide(L)'
;MRALAEDRLPLERLAARVGLSPQRLRALARAQLGVPLTCWRAWRQLARAVDALGQGHSLAEAALAGGFADQAHLSRRMRELTGLTPSVVRPAVRAGGVRADRSQAPARAGRRAV
;
A
#
# COMPACT_ATOMS: atom_id res chain seq x y z
N MET A 1 0.24 12.45 -13.63
CA MET A 1 -0.37 11.14 -13.26
C MET A 1 -0.84 11.11 -11.79
N ARG A 2 -1.55 12.14 -11.30
CA ARG A 2 -2.00 12.23 -9.90
C ARG A 2 -3.28 11.41 -9.60
N ALA A 3 -4.07 11.10 -10.63
CA ALA A 3 -5.32 10.34 -10.52
C ALA A 3 -5.13 8.87 -10.09
N LEU A 4 -3.95 8.28 -10.31
CA LEU A 4 -3.65 6.90 -9.89
C LEU A 4 -3.22 6.80 -8.40
N ALA A 5 -3.20 7.91 -7.67
CA ALA A 5 -3.04 7.89 -6.22
C ALA A 5 -4.31 7.37 -5.52
N GLU A 6 -5.45 7.45 -6.19
CA GLU A 6 -6.79 7.13 -5.69
C GLU A 6 -7.24 5.73 -6.13
N ASP A 7 -6.34 4.75 -6.02
CA ASP A 7 -6.59 3.33 -6.31
C ASP A 7 -7.70 2.67 -5.47
N ARG A 8 -8.45 3.45 -4.69
CA ARG A 8 -9.64 3.02 -3.95
C ARG A 8 -10.95 3.35 -4.67
N LEU A 9 -10.94 4.21 -5.69
CA LEU A 9 -12.18 4.61 -6.38
C LEU A 9 -12.67 3.53 -7.35
N PRO A 10 -13.99 3.37 -7.51
CA PRO A 10 -14.55 2.59 -8.61
C PRO A 10 -13.99 3.08 -9.94
N LEU A 11 -13.80 2.16 -10.89
CA LEU A 11 -13.20 2.50 -12.18
C LEU A 11 -14.00 3.57 -12.92
N GLU A 12 -15.32 3.53 -12.79
CA GLU A 12 -16.27 4.44 -13.40
C GLU A 12 -16.04 5.88 -12.92
N ARG A 13 -15.82 6.04 -11.62
CA ARG A 13 -15.50 7.34 -11.01
C ARG A 13 -14.13 7.84 -11.42
N LEU A 14 -13.14 6.94 -11.50
CA LEU A 14 -11.79 7.29 -11.97
C LEU A 14 -11.82 7.74 -13.43
N ALA A 15 -12.54 7.01 -14.28
CA ALA A 15 -12.71 7.31 -15.70
C ALA A 15 -13.39 8.66 -15.92
N ALA A 16 -14.50 8.91 -15.21
CA ALA A 16 -15.21 10.19 -15.26
C ALA A 16 -14.29 11.37 -14.88
N ARG A 17 -13.46 11.22 -13.84
CA ARG A 17 -12.55 12.27 -13.38
C ARG A 17 -11.46 12.64 -14.40
N VAL A 18 -11.05 11.69 -15.23
CA VAL A 18 -10.05 11.92 -16.29
C VAL A 18 -10.67 12.15 -17.67
N GLY A 19 -11.99 12.31 -17.74
CA GLY A 19 -12.70 12.58 -19.01
C GLY A 19 -12.70 11.39 -19.98
N LEU A 20 -12.64 10.15 -19.47
CA LEU A 20 -12.60 8.94 -20.28
C LEU A 20 -13.77 8.02 -19.97
N SER A 21 -14.12 7.17 -20.95
CA SER A 21 -14.95 6.00 -20.67
C SER A 21 -14.15 4.95 -19.89
N PRO A 22 -14.80 4.09 -19.08
CA PRO A 22 -14.11 3.02 -18.34
C PRO A 22 -13.30 2.08 -19.25
N GLN A 23 -13.81 1.79 -20.45
CA GLN A 23 -13.13 0.97 -21.44
C GLN A 23 -11.87 1.64 -21.98
N ARG A 24 -11.94 2.94 -22.31
CA ARG A 24 -10.78 3.69 -22.80
C ARG A 24 -9.71 3.82 -21.73
N LEU A 25 -10.11 4.03 -20.47
CA LEU A 25 -9.18 4.06 -19.34
C LEU A 25 -8.47 2.70 -19.15
N ARG A 26 -9.18 1.56 -19.24
CA ARG A 26 -8.54 0.23 -19.17
C ARG A 26 -7.54 0.01 -20.30
N ALA A 27 -7.91 0.37 -21.53
CA ALA A 27 -7.05 0.21 -22.70
C ALA A 27 -5.77 1.05 -22.57
N LEU A 28 -5.91 2.33 -22.20
CA LEU A 28 -4.76 3.21 -21.97
C LEU A 28 -3.89 2.75 -20.81
N ALA A 29 -4.50 2.35 -19.69
CA ALA A 29 -3.73 1.84 -18.55
C ALA A 29 -2.93 0.59 -18.93
N ARG A 30 -3.49 -0.33 -19.70
CA ARG A 30 -2.77 -1.53 -20.17
C ARG A 30 -1.66 -1.19 -21.16
N ALA A 31 -1.90 -0.24 -22.06
CA ALA A 31 -0.87 0.24 -22.99
C ALA A 31 0.30 0.93 -22.28
N GLN A 32 0.02 1.69 -21.22
CA GLN A 32 1.03 2.47 -20.50
C GLN A 32 1.76 1.67 -19.40
N LEU A 33 1.06 0.77 -18.70
CA LEU A 33 1.60 0.02 -17.56
C LEU A 33 2.06 -1.39 -17.95
N GLY A 34 1.72 -1.88 -19.15
CA GLY A 34 1.96 -3.26 -19.59
C GLY A 34 1.07 -4.31 -18.91
N VAL A 35 0.36 -3.95 -17.84
CA VAL A 35 -0.49 -4.84 -17.04
C VAL A 35 -1.92 -4.29 -16.92
N PRO A 36 -2.93 -5.14 -16.63
CA PRO A 36 -4.27 -4.65 -16.37
C PRO A 36 -4.27 -3.69 -15.17
N LEU A 37 -5.07 -2.62 -15.25
CA LEU A 37 -5.19 -1.63 -14.17
C LEU A 37 -5.60 -2.27 -12.83
N THR A 38 -6.42 -3.32 -12.87
CA THR A 38 -6.83 -4.07 -11.67
C THR A 38 -5.66 -4.80 -11.00
N CYS A 39 -4.78 -5.42 -11.79
CA CYS A 39 -3.56 -6.06 -11.29
C CYS A 39 -2.64 -5.03 -10.64
N TRP A 40 -2.42 -3.91 -11.33
CA TRP A 40 -1.60 -2.81 -10.82
C TRP A 40 -2.15 -2.25 -9.49
N ARG A 41 -3.47 -2.03 -9.39
CA ARG A 41 -4.13 -1.60 -8.15
C ARG A 41 -3.94 -2.60 -7.01
N ALA A 42 -4.03 -3.89 -7.29
CA ALA A 42 -3.83 -4.92 -6.28
C ALA A 42 -2.40 -4.91 -5.71
N TRP A 43 -1.39 -4.72 -6.58
CA TRP A 43 0.00 -4.53 -6.16
C TRP A 43 0.19 -3.27 -5.33
N ARG A 44 -0.45 -2.15 -5.70
CA ARG A 44 -0.41 -0.89 -4.93
C ARG A 44 -1.04 -1.02 -3.54
N GLN A 45 -2.17 -1.73 -3.42
CA GLN A 45 -2.80 -2.03 -2.14
C GLN A 45 -1.89 -2.89 -1.26
N LEU A 46 -1.27 -3.92 -1.85
CA LEU A 46 -0.36 -4.80 -1.14
C LEU A 46 0.90 -4.08 -0.66
N ALA A 47 1.51 -3.23 -1.50
CA ALA A 47 2.67 -2.43 -1.13
C ALA A 47 2.40 -1.57 0.12
N ARG A 48 1.26 -0.87 0.17
CA ARG A 48 0.85 -0.08 1.34
C ARG A 48 0.69 -0.91 2.62
N ALA A 49 0.13 -2.11 2.50
CA ALA A 49 0.01 -3.01 3.65
C ALA A 49 1.39 -3.50 4.12
N VAL A 50 2.30 -3.79 3.20
CA VAL A 50 3.68 -4.20 3.51
C VAL A 50 4.45 -3.06 4.19
N ASP A 51 4.31 -1.82 3.71
CA ASP A 51 4.91 -0.65 4.33
C ASP A 51 4.44 -0.49 5.79
N ALA A 52 3.14 -0.64 6.04
CA ALA A 52 2.58 -0.59 7.39
C ALA A 52 3.13 -1.72 8.29
N LEU A 53 3.30 -2.94 7.76
CA LEU A 53 3.92 -4.04 8.52
C LEU A 53 5.38 -3.75 8.87
N GLY A 54 6.12 -3.12 7.95
CA GLY A 54 7.49 -2.66 8.16
C GLY A 54 7.61 -1.60 9.25
N GLN A 55 6.61 -0.72 9.36
CA GLN A 55 6.49 0.29 10.42
C GLN A 55 6.07 -0.27 11.78
N GLY A 56 5.82 -1.57 11.89
CA GLY A 56 5.49 -2.23 13.15
C GLY A 56 4.00 -2.40 13.42
N HIS A 57 3.13 -1.96 12.53
CA HIS A 57 1.68 -2.13 12.69
C HIS A 57 1.24 -3.61 12.74
N SER A 58 0.08 -3.83 13.35
CA SER A 58 -0.61 -5.12 13.37
C SER A 58 -1.14 -5.51 11.98
N LEU A 59 -1.52 -6.78 11.81
CA LEU A 59 -2.10 -7.25 10.54
C LEU A 59 -3.42 -6.57 10.20
N ALA A 60 -4.23 -6.24 11.22
CA ALA A 60 -5.50 -5.54 11.04
C ALA A 60 -5.28 -4.09 10.57
N GLU A 61 -4.35 -3.38 11.18
CA GLU A 61 -3.97 -2.01 10.77
C GLU A 61 -3.33 -2.00 9.37
N ALA A 62 -2.47 -2.98 9.07
CA ALA A 62 -1.89 -3.12 7.74
C ALA A 62 -2.94 -3.40 6.67
N ALA A 63 -3.95 -4.21 6.97
CA ALA A 63 -5.08 -4.44 6.08
C ALA A 63 -5.83 -3.13 5.80
N LEU A 64 -6.10 -2.33 6.84
CA LEU A 64 -6.76 -1.02 6.70
C LEU A 64 -5.92 -0.03 5.88
N ALA A 65 -4.61 0.02 6.10
CA ALA A 65 -3.67 0.86 5.34
C ALA A 65 -3.65 0.46 3.85
N GLY A 66 -3.62 -0.85 3.57
CA GLY A 66 -3.71 -1.40 2.21
C GLY A 66 -5.07 -1.16 1.54
N GLY A 67 -6.14 -0.97 2.32
CA GLY A 67 -7.51 -0.86 1.83
C GLY A 67 -8.18 -2.23 1.62
N PHE A 68 -7.72 -3.24 2.35
CA PHE A 68 -8.37 -4.55 2.43
C PHE A 68 -9.53 -4.51 3.41
N ALA A 69 -10.51 -5.39 3.20
CA ALA A 69 -11.69 -5.49 4.06
C ALA A 69 -11.33 -5.91 5.49
N ASP A 70 -10.38 -6.84 5.62
CA ASP A 70 -9.88 -7.36 6.89
C ASP A 70 -8.50 -8.04 6.69
N GLN A 71 -7.91 -8.49 7.80
CA GLN A 71 -6.62 -9.20 7.79
C GLN A 71 -6.62 -10.54 7.04
N ALA A 72 -7.77 -11.22 6.96
CA ALA A 72 -7.89 -12.50 6.25
C ALA A 72 -7.91 -12.26 4.73
N HIS A 73 -8.58 -11.19 4.28
CA HIS A 73 -8.57 -10.72 2.90
C HIS A 73 -7.16 -10.30 2.48
N LEU A 74 -6.45 -9.50 3.29
CA LEU A 74 -5.04 -9.20 3.05
C LEU A 74 -4.20 -10.47 2.88
N SER A 75 -4.37 -11.45 3.78
CA SER A 75 -3.58 -12.68 3.77
C SER A 75 -3.82 -13.51 2.51
N ARG A 76 -5.09 -13.68 2.10
CA ARG A 76 -5.44 -14.36 0.84
C ARG A 76 -4.84 -13.65 -0.37
N ARG A 77 -5.01 -12.32 -0.45
CA ARG A 77 -4.52 -11.55 -1.59
C ARG A 77 -2.99 -11.53 -1.68
N MET A 78 -2.30 -11.42 -0.55
CA MET A 78 -0.84 -11.50 -0.51
C MET A 78 -0.34 -12.84 -1.05
N ARG A 79 -0.96 -13.94 -0.64
CA ARG A 79 -0.62 -15.28 -1.13
C ARG A 79 -0.88 -15.41 -2.63
N GLU A 80 -2.01 -14.90 -3.13
CA GLU A 80 -2.33 -14.93 -4.55
C GLU A 80 -1.34 -14.12 -5.41
N LEU A 81 -0.87 -12.98 -4.92
CA LEU A 81 0.02 -12.10 -5.67
C LEU A 81 1.50 -12.46 -5.56
N THR A 82 1.94 -12.98 -4.42
CA THR A 82 3.37 -13.17 -4.10
C THR A 82 3.76 -14.61 -3.79
N GLY A 83 2.79 -15.50 -3.57
CA GLY A 83 3.02 -16.84 -3.04
C GLY A 83 3.31 -16.88 -1.53
N LEU A 84 3.47 -15.72 -0.88
CA LEU A 84 3.85 -15.61 0.54
C LEU A 84 2.67 -15.15 1.41
N THR A 85 2.76 -15.41 2.71
CA THR A 85 1.79 -14.93 3.70
C THR A 85 2.36 -13.77 4.52
N PRO A 86 1.52 -12.94 5.16
CA PRO A 86 2.00 -11.83 5.97
C PRO A 86 2.92 -12.26 7.12
N SER A 87 2.72 -13.46 7.67
CA SER A 87 3.59 -14.02 8.72
C SER A 87 5.02 -14.25 8.26
N VAL A 88 5.22 -14.64 7.00
CA VAL A 88 6.55 -14.85 6.38
C VAL A 88 7.19 -13.51 6.02
N VAL A 89 6.39 -12.56 5.51
CA VAL A 89 6.89 -11.26 5.05
C VAL A 89 7.26 -10.34 6.21
N ARG A 90 6.49 -10.36 7.31
CA ARG A 90 6.62 -9.41 8.43
C ARG A 90 8.03 -9.30 9.04
N PRO A 91 8.76 -10.40 9.31
CA PRO A 91 10.13 -10.30 9.83
C PRO A 91 11.08 -9.61 8.84
N ALA A 92 11.00 -9.95 7.55
CA ALA A 92 11.88 -9.42 6.51
C ALA A 92 11.69 -7.91 6.31
N VAL A 93 10.44 -7.44 6.31
CA VAL A 93 10.13 -6.03 6.05
C VAL A 93 10.40 -5.14 7.27
N ARG A 94 10.36 -5.70 8.48
CA ARG A 94 10.82 -5.01 9.71
C ARG A 94 12.34 -4.87 9.76
N ALA A 95 13.07 -5.90 9.35
CA ALA A 95 14.54 -5.85 9.28
C ALA A 95 15.03 -4.80 8.25
N GLY A 96 14.27 -4.58 7.17
CA GLY A 96 14.54 -3.54 6.18
C GLY A 96 14.21 -2.11 6.64
N GLY A 97 13.36 -1.94 7.65
CA GLY A 97 12.89 -0.63 8.13
C GLY A 97 13.90 0.15 8.99
N VAL A 98 14.94 -0.49 9.51
CA VAL A 98 15.93 0.15 10.43
C VAL A 98 16.87 1.14 9.71
N ARG A 99 16.84 1.24 8.37
CA ARG A 99 17.67 2.21 7.63
C ARG A 99 16.96 3.53 7.28
N ALA A 100 15.65 3.64 7.54
CA ALA A 100 14.87 4.81 7.13
C ALA A 100 14.70 5.89 8.21
N ASP A 101 15.13 5.66 9.46
CA ASP A 101 15.03 6.66 10.52
C ASP A 101 16.42 7.15 10.97
N ARG A 102 16.87 8.26 10.37
CA ARG A 102 17.96 9.11 10.87
C ARG A 102 17.43 10.47 11.36
N SER A 103 16.12 10.60 11.59
CA SER A 103 15.45 11.89 11.77
C SER A 103 14.45 11.95 12.93
N GLN A 104 14.42 10.95 13.83
CA GLN A 104 13.82 11.09 15.16
C GLN A 104 14.86 10.86 16.26
N ALA A 105 15.77 11.83 16.40
CA ALA A 105 16.51 11.99 17.64
C ALA A 105 15.52 12.50 18.72
N PRO A 106 15.49 11.91 19.93
CA PRO A 106 14.67 12.45 21.00
C PRO A 106 15.21 13.83 21.38
N ALA A 107 14.36 14.86 21.25
CA ALA A 107 14.63 16.18 21.79
C ALA A 107 14.86 16.06 23.30
N ARG A 108 16.13 16.14 23.71
CA ARG A 108 16.50 16.47 25.09
C ARG A 108 15.99 17.87 25.39
N ALA A 109 14.92 17.96 26.17
CA ALA A 109 14.59 19.12 26.98
C ALA A 109 14.26 18.55 28.37
N GLY A 110 14.85 18.97 29.48
CA GLY A 110 15.79 20.03 29.79
C GLY A 110 15.79 20.08 31.32
N ARG A 111 16.97 20.00 31.94
CA ARG A 111 17.14 20.25 33.38
C ARG A 111 16.63 21.65 33.74
N ARG A 112 15.97 21.77 34.89
CA ARG A 112 16.10 22.87 35.88
C ARG A 112 15.44 22.32 37.16
N ALA A 113 16.14 22.05 38.27
CA ALA A 113 17.02 22.91 39.05
C ALA A 113 16.37 24.27 39.34
N VAL A 114 15.54 24.30 40.39
CA VAL A 114 15.60 25.27 41.49
C VAL A 114 15.18 24.53 42.76
#